data_AF-A0A2S6GYM4-F1
#
_entry.id   AF-A0A2S6GYM4-F1
#
_cell.length_a   1.000
_cell.length_b   1.000
_cell.length_c   1.000
_cell.angle_alpha   90.00
_cell.angle_beta   90.00
_cell.angle_gamma   90.00
#
_symmetry.space_group_name_H-M   'P 1'
#
loop_
_entity.id
_entity.type
_entity.pdbx_description
1 polymer ?
#
loop_
_entity_poly.entity_id
_entity_poly.type
_entity_poly.pdbx_seq_one_letter_code
_entity_poly.pdbx_strand_id
1 'polypeptide(L)'
;MSGGRVRIGTGQGEIRLLRAAHEALVAIRPAPLAPASEWRAYYYHSASTYREISRVDTGNASEALYWAEREHEKAQRSLDEIPTDAIGTGPHKVVRFRSLDALCRELDDTHPRISAQPSVWLTYHQSCAELFAAVAEIDRWNHHLALYYAEKSRRAAREIQGKEV
;
A
#
# COMPACT_ATOMS: atom_id res chain seq x y z
N MET A 1 -3.13 -39.16 -17.86
CA MET A 1 -1.83 -38.56 -18.20
C MET A 1 -2.05 -37.34 -19.08
N SER A 2 -1.13 -36.37 -19.00
CA SER A 2 -1.05 -35.10 -19.74
C SER A 2 -1.81 -33.90 -19.16
N GLY A 3 -1.16 -33.30 -18.16
CA GLY A 3 -1.33 -31.89 -17.82
C GLY A 3 -0.70 -31.00 -18.90
N GLY A 4 -1.47 -30.04 -19.40
CA GLY A 4 -1.00 -29.02 -20.34
C GLY A 4 -0.14 -28.00 -19.62
N ARG A 5 1.18 -28.00 -19.87
CA ARG A 5 2.05 -26.86 -19.56
C ARG A 5 1.67 -25.70 -20.46
N VAL A 6 1.20 -24.62 -19.87
CA VAL A 6 1.14 -23.31 -20.53
C VAL A 6 2.59 -22.88 -20.81
N ARG A 7 2.92 -22.72 -22.10
CA ARG A 7 4.19 -22.13 -22.54
C ARG A 7 4.05 -20.62 -22.45
N ILE A 8 4.96 -19.98 -21.73
CA ILE A 8 5.05 -18.51 -21.66
C ILE A 8 5.68 -18.04 -22.97
N GLY A 9 4.90 -17.30 -23.76
CA GLY A 9 5.32 -16.73 -25.03
C GLY A 9 6.19 -15.50 -24.84
N THR A 10 7.24 -15.41 -25.67
CA THR A 10 8.17 -14.28 -25.79
C THR A 10 7.51 -13.11 -26.52
N GLY A 11 7.28 -12.00 -25.84
CA GLY A 11 6.82 -10.73 -26.44
C GLY A 11 6.68 -9.61 -25.40
N GLN A 12 7.66 -8.70 -25.37
CA GLN A 12 7.76 -7.44 -24.61
C GLN A 12 7.87 -7.52 -23.08
N GLY A 13 9.03 -7.10 -22.54
CA GLY A 13 9.23 -6.77 -21.13
C GLY A 13 9.21 -7.97 -20.18
N GLU A 14 10.13 -8.92 -20.38
CA GLU A 14 10.32 -10.04 -19.44
C GLU A 14 10.30 -9.52 -17.99
N ILE A 15 9.47 -10.14 -17.12
CA ILE A 15 9.40 -9.87 -15.68
C ILE A 15 10.72 -10.34 -15.04
N ARG A 16 11.79 -9.61 -15.33
CA ARG A 16 13.16 -9.83 -14.87
C ARG A 16 13.67 -8.62 -14.08
N LEU A 17 12.86 -7.57 -13.96
CA LEU A 17 13.16 -6.35 -13.23
C LEU A 17 12.06 -6.11 -12.21
N LEU A 18 12.44 -5.61 -11.04
CA LEU A 18 11.49 -5.27 -9.97
C LEU A 18 10.40 -4.29 -10.46
N ARG A 19 10.79 -3.30 -11.26
CA ARG A 19 9.87 -2.35 -11.89
C ARG A 19 8.79 -3.04 -12.73
N ALA A 20 9.17 -3.98 -13.59
CA ALA A 20 8.22 -4.70 -14.45
C ALA A 20 7.25 -5.56 -13.63
N ALA A 21 7.72 -6.14 -12.51
CA ALA A 21 6.85 -6.85 -11.58
C ALA A 21 5.84 -5.92 -10.91
N HIS A 22 6.24 -4.71 -10.49
CA HIS A 22 5.28 -3.72 -9.99
C HIS A 22 4.21 -3.38 -11.03
N GLU A 23 4.58 -3.11 -12.28
CA GLU A 23 3.64 -2.80 -13.36
C GLU A 23 2.67 -3.96 -13.62
N ALA A 24 3.19 -5.18 -13.74
CA ALA A 24 2.38 -6.38 -13.97
C ALA A 24 1.40 -6.65 -12.82
N LEU A 25 1.86 -6.55 -11.57
CA LEU A 25 1.02 -6.77 -10.39
C LEU A 25 0.00 -5.66 -10.17
N VAL A 26 0.27 -4.42 -10.61
CA VAL A 26 -0.74 -3.35 -10.62
C VAL A 26 -1.83 -3.63 -11.66
N ALA A 27 -1.45 -4.15 -12.83
CA ALA A 27 -2.40 -4.42 -13.91
C ALA A 27 -3.43 -5.52 -13.58
N ILE A 28 -3.05 -6.51 -12.76
CA ILE A 28 -3.92 -7.64 -12.36
C ILE A 28 -4.56 -7.44 -10.98
N ARG A 29 -4.41 -6.26 -10.39
CA ARG A 29 -4.92 -5.97 -9.05
C ARG A 29 -6.45 -6.18 -8.99
N PRO A 30 -6.99 -6.82 -7.93
CA PRO A 30 -8.43 -6.98 -7.78
C PRO A 30 -9.15 -5.63 -7.71
N ALA A 31 -10.44 -5.62 -8.05
CA ALA A 31 -11.28 -4.45 -7.85
C ALA A 31 -11.30 -4.06 -6.35
N PRO A 32 -11.44 -2.77 -5.99
CA PRO A 32 -11.42 -2.33 -4.58
C PRO A 32 -12.44 -3.03 -3.67
N LEU A 33 -13.58 -3.43 -4.21
CA LEU A 33 -14.65 -4.13 -3.50
C LEU A 33 -14.69 -5.63 -3.81
N ALA A 34 -13.63 -6.19 -4.41
CA ALA A 34 -13.53 -7.62 -4.63
C ALA A 34 -13.53 -8.38 -3.28
N PRO A 35 -14.05 -9.61 -3.23
CA PRO A 35 -13.99 -10.45 -2.04
C PRO A 35 -12.58 -10.56 -1.47
N ALA A 36 -12.45 -10.60 -0.14
CA ALA A 36 -11.15 -10.75 0.52
C ALA A 36 -10.37 -12.01 0.09
N SER A 37 -11.06 -13.07 -0.35
CA SER A 37 -10.45 -14.26 -0.92
C SER A 37 -9.70 -13.99 -2.23
N GLU A 38 -10.19 -13.07 -3.07
CA GLU A 38 -9.51 -12.64 -4.29
C GLU A 38 -8.27 -11.81 -3.96
N TRP A 39 -8.37 -10.91 -2.99
CA TRP A 39 -7.22 -10.17 -2.46
C TRP A 39 -6.15 -11.08 -1.86
N ARG A 40 -6.55 -12.12 -1.11
CA ARG A 40 -5.61 -13.14 -0.61
C ARG A 40 -4.87 -13.84 -1.75
N ALA A 41 -5.60 -14.28 -2.78
CA ALA A 41 -5.01 -14.96 -3.92
C ALA A 41 -4.01 -14.05 -4.66
N TYR A 42 -4.38 -12.77 -4.86
CA TYR A 42 -3.50 -11.75 -5.40
C TYR A 42 -2.23 -11.54 -4.57
N TYR A 43 -2.34 -11.47 -3.25
CA TYR A 43 -1.18 -11.29 -2.37
C TYR A 43 -0.24 -12.50 -2.35
N TYR A 44 -0.77 -13.73 -2.37
CA TYR A 44 0.09 -14.92 -2.55
C TYR A 44 0.78 -14.96 -3.91
N HIS A 45 0.08 -14.56 -4.97
CA HIS A 45 0.68 -14.45 -6.30
C HIS A 45 1.80 -13.40 -6.31
N SER A 46 1.52 -12.21 -5.79
CA SER A 46 2.49 -11.12 -5.65
C SER A 46 3.74 -11.56 -4.88
N ALA A 47 3.56 -12.22 -3.74
CA ALA A 47 4.66 -12.72 -2.92
C ALA A 47 5.57 -13.70 -3.69
N SER A 48 4.96 -14.59 -4.46
CA SER A 48 5.69 -15.54 -5.31
C SER A 48 6.46 -14.83 -6.42
N THR A 49 5.83 -13.89 -7.12
CA THR A 49 6.46 -13.10 -8.18
C THR A 49 7.67 -12.32 -7.66
N TYR A 50 7.55 -11.64 -6.52
CA TYR A 50 8.68 -10.89 -5.96
C TYR A 50 9.83 -11.80 -5.50
N ARG A 51 9.53 -12.99 -4.98
CA ARG A 51 10.56 -13.99 -4.62
C ARG A 51 11.28 -14.55 -5.86
N GLU A 52 10.61 -14.61 -7.01
CA GLU A 52 11.26 -14.93 -8.28
C GLU A 52 12.13 -13.77 -8.76
N ILE A 53 11.62 -12.54 -8.71
CA ILE A 53 12.38 -11.33 -9.04
C ILE A 53 13.66 -11.22 -8.23
N SER A 54 13.62 -11.50 -6.92
CA SER A 54 14.80 -11.39 -6.07
C SER A 54 15.97 -12.30 -6.48
N ARG A 55 15.70 -13.33 -7.28
CA ARG A 55 16.71 -14.26 -7.81
C ARG A 55 17.28 -13.81 -9.15
N VAL A 56 16.52 -13.02 -9.92
CA VAL A 56 16.89 -12.60 -11.28
C VAL A 56 17.39 -11.16 -11.35
N ASP A 57 16.80 -10.25 -10.58
CA ASP A 57 17.19 -8.85 -10.45
C ASP A 57 18.05 -8.66 -9.19
N THR A 58 19.30 -9.13 -9.25
CA THR A 58 20.18 -9.17 -8.08
C THR A 58 20.48 -7.79 -7.50
N GLY A 59 20.42 -6.73 -8.32
CA GLY A 59 20.57 -5.35 -7.88
C GLY A 59 19.43 -4.86 -6.98
N ASN A 60 18.25 -5.47 -7.11
CA ASN A 60 17.05 -5.16 -6.31
C ASN A 60 16.61 -6.34 -5.44
N ALA A 61 17.48 -7.31 -5.19
CA ALA A 61 17.12 -8.55 -4.51
C ALA A 61 16.58 -8.33 -3.10
N SER A 62 17.18 -7.43 -2.32
CA SER A 62 16.74 -7.09 -0.97
C SER A 62 15.36 -6.45 -0.96
N GLU A 63 15.11 -5.50 -1.87
CA GLU A 63 13.82 -4.85 -2.02
C GLU A 63 12.74 -5.84 -2.49
N ALA A 64 13.07 -6.69 -3.46
CA ALA A 64 12.17 -7.74 -3.91
C ALA A 64 11.83 -8.75 -2.79
N LEU A 65 12.79 -9.15 -1.95
CA LEU A 65 12.51 -10.01 -0.80
C LEU A 65 11.62 -9.31 0.24
N TYR A 66 11.88 -8.03 0.51
CA TYR A 66 11.02 -7.20 1.36
C TYR A 66 9.56 -7.22 0.86
N TRP A 67 9.34 -6.99 -0.44
CA TRP A 67 8.01 -7.08 -1.03
C TRP A 67 7.42 -8.49 -0.94
N ALA A 68 8.22 -9.53 -1.18
CA ALA A 68 7.77 -10.92 -1.11
C ALA A 68 7.25 -11.29 0.29
N GLU A 69 8.01 -10.92 1.33
CA GLU A 69 7.65 -11.19 2.72
C GLU A 69 6.40 -10.41 3.11
N ARG A 70 6.38 -9.11 2.84
CA ARG A 70 5.25 -8.24 3.17
C ARG A 70 3.94 -8.68 2.51
N GLU A 71 3.97 -9.04 1.23
CA GLU A 71 2.77 -9.52 0.52
C GLU A 71 2.33 -10.88 1.06
N HIS A 72 3.26 -11.73 1.48
CA HIS A 72 2.96 -13.00 2.13
C HIS A 72 2.27 -12.79 3.49
N GLU A 73 2.78 -11.86 4.31
CA GLU A 73 2.19 -11.50 5.60
C GLU A 73 0.75 -11.00 5.45
N LYS A 74 0.47 -10.15 4.44
CA LYS A 74 -0.90 -9.73 4.14
C LYS A 74 -1.81 -10.90 3.79
N ALA A 75 -1.33 -11.84 2.98
CA ALA A 75 -2.10 -13.00 2.57
C ALA A 75 -2.43 -13.94 3.75
N GLN A 76 -1.58 -13.95 4.78
CA GLN A 76 -1.76 -14.75 5.99
C GLN A 76 -2.75 -14.14 7.00
N ARG A 77 -3.15 -12.88 6.86
CA ARG A 77 -4.13 -12.25 7.75
C ARG A 77 -5.51 -12.91 7.64
N SER A 78 -6.31 -12.76 8.68
CA SER A 78 -7.73 -13.10 8.68
C SER A 78 -8.44 -12.36 7.54
N LEU A 79 -9.47 -12.97 6.93
CA LEU A 79 -10.10 -12.42 5.72
C LEU A 79 -10.68 -11.01 5.92
N ASP A 80 -11.13 -10.69 7.13
CA ASP A 80 -11.64 -9.40 7.57
C ASP A 80 -10.54 -8.33 7.78
N GLU A 81 -9.28 -8.75 7.87
CA GLU A 81 -8.12 -7.87 8.09
C GLU A 81 -7.20 -7.75 6.87
N ILE A 82 -7.54 -8.43 5.77
CA ILE A 82 -6.78 -8.34 4.51
C ILE A 82 -6.88 -6.90 3.99
N PRO A 83 -5.75 -6.20 3.80
CA PRO A 83 -5.78 -4.87 3.21
C PRO A 83 -6.42 -4.93 1.83
N THR A 84 -7.31 -3.98 1.55
CA THR A 84 -7.90 -3.79 0.22
C THR A 84 -7.76 -2.33 -0.16
N ASP A 85 -8.03 -2.01 -1.41
CA ASP A 85 -8.09 -0.61 -1.88
C ASP A 85 -9.38 0.12 -1.44
N ALA A 86 -10.14 -0.48 -0.53
CA ALA A 86 -11.28 0.13 0.12
C ALA A 86 -11.02 0.22 1.64
N ILE A 87 -11.09 1.45 2.18
CA ILE A 87 -11.19 1.65 3.63
C ILE A 87 -12.63 2.05 3.91
N GLY A 88 -13.35 1.19 4.62
CA GLY A 88 -14.73 1.44 5.02
C GLY A 88 -14.77 2.27 6.30
N THR A 89 -15.32 3.49 6.24
CA THR A 89 -15.69 4.25 7.42
C THR A 89 -17.22 4.30 7.54
N GLY A 90 -17.81 3.22 8.07
CA GLY A 90 -19.23 3.20 8.42
C GLY A 90 -20.21 3.27 7.23
N PRO A 91 -21.52 3.50 7.51
CA PRO A 91 -22.61 3.08 6.62
C PRO A 91 -22.75 3.83 5.28
N HIS A 92 -22.07 4.96 5.04
CA HIS A 92 -22.25 5.71 3.79
C HIS A 92 -21.01 6.39 3.17
N LYS A 93 -19.78 6.07 3.58
CA LYS A 93 -18.58 6.54 2.83
C LYS A 93 -17.49 5.46 2.77
N VAL A 94 -17.30 4.92 1.57
CA VAL A 94 -16.07 4.21 1.20
C VAL A 94 -15.11 5.26 0.67
N VAL A 95 -14.05 5.56 1.41
CA VAL A 95 -12.96 6.37 0.85
C VAL A 95 -12.07 5.44 0.03
N ARG A 96 -11.99 5.74 -1.28
CA ARG A 96 -11.18 4.99 -2.23
C ARG A 96 -9.78 5.58 -2.23
N PHE A 97 -8.92 5.15 -1.31
CA PHE A 97 -7.52 5.53 -1.44
C PHE A 97 -6.92 4.70 -2.58
N ARG A 98 -6.50 5.36 -3.66
CA ARG A 98 -5.91 4.70 -4.83
C ARG A 98 -4.43 4.98 -4.98
N SER A 99 -3.95 6.09 -4.41
CA SER A 99 -2.56 6.51 -4.48
C SER A 99 -2.23 7.59 -3.45
N LEU A 100 -0.93 7.79 -3.22
CA LEU A 100 -0.43 8.92 -2.42
C LEU A 100 -0.89 10.26 -2.97
N ASP A 101 -0.84 10.46 -4.28
CA ASP A 101 -1.27 11.70 -4.93
C ASP A 101 -2.75 12.02 -4.67
N ALA A 102 -3.62 11.01 -4.64
CA ALA A 102 -5.03 11.20 -4.34
C ALA A 102 -5.23 11.66 -2.89
N LEU A 103 -4.52 11.03 -1.95
CA LEU A 103 -4.56 11.41 -0.54
C LEU A 103 -4.04 12.84 -0.33
N CYS A 104 -2.91 13.20 -0.94
CA CYS A 104 -2.36 14.55 -0.78
C CYS A 104 -3.35 15.64 -1.23
N ARG A 105 -4.05 15.45 -2.36
CA ARG A 105 -5.08 16.40 -2.81
C ARG A 105 -6.25 16.54 -1.83
N GLU A 106 -6.69 15.43 -1.22
CA GLU A 106 -7.75 15.45 -0.22
C GLU A 106 -7.30 16.14 1.09
N LEU A 107 -6.04 15.96 1.46
CA LEU A 107 -5.47 16.61 2.64
C LEU A 107 -5.28 18.12 2.46
N ASP A 108 -4.98 18.58 1.24
CA ASP A 108 -4.91 20.01 0.93
C ASP A 108 -6.24 20.72 1.23
N ASP A 109 -7.38 20.07 0.94
CA ASP A 109 -8.72 20.61 1.19
C ASP A 109 -9.14 20.57 2.68
N THR A 110 -8.51 19.70 3.48
CA THR A 110 -8.85 19.48 4.90
C THR A 110 -7.82 20.03 5.87
N HIS A 111 -6.81 20.75 5.35
CA HIS A 111 -5.73 21.33 6.13
C HIS A 111 -6.27 22.37 7.14
N PRO A 112 -5.93 22.25 8.44
CA PRO A 112 -6.39 23.21 9.44
C PRO A 112 -5.92 24.64 9.13
N ARG A 113 -6.74 25.62 9.53
CA ARG A 113 -6.31 27.03 9.49
C ARG A 113 -5.11 27.22 10.40
N ILE A 114 -4.22 28.15 10.04
CA ILE A 114 -3.04 28.47 10.86
C ILE A 114 -3.39 28.88 12.30
N SER A 115 -4.56 29.49 12.49
CA SER A 115 -5.07 29.91 13.80
C SER A 115 -5.88 28.84 14.55
N ALA A 116 -5.92 27.59 14.05
CA ALA A 116 -6.65 26.51 14.70
C ALA A 116 -6.00 26.15 16.04
N GLN A 117 -6.82 25.68 16.99
CA GLN A 117 -6.34 25.24 18.30
C GLN A 117 -5.37 24.04 18.16
N PRO A 118 -4.39 23.88 19.08
CA PRO A 118 -3.45 22.77 19.05
C PRO A 118 -4.13 21.38 18.99
N SER A 119 -5.25 21.20 19.68
CA SER A 119 -6.03 19.95 19.64
C SER A 119 -6.56 19.60 18.25
N VAL A 120 -6.93 20.60 17.43
CA VAL A 120 -7.36 20.39 16.03
C VAL A 120 -6.19 19.90 15.19
N TRP A 121 -5.01 20.51 15.36
CA TRP A 121 -3.78 20.09 14.70
C TRP A 121 -3.34 18.69 15.12
N LEU A 122 -3.51 18.35 16.40
CA LEU A 122 -3.20 17.01 16.92
C LEU A 122 -4.07 15.95 16.23
N THR A 123 -5.38 16.13 16.21
CA THR A 123 -6.31 15.20 15.54
C THR A 123 -6.01 15.08 14.05
N TYR A 124 -5.71 16.21 13.38
CA TYR A 124 -5.32 16.21 11.97
C TYR A 124 -4.06 15.35 11.73
N HIS A 125 -2.99 15.57 12.50
CA HIS A 125 -1.74 14.82 12.32
C HIS A 125 -1.86 13.33 12.67
N GLN A 126 -2.69 12.98 13.66
CA GLN A 126 -3.01 11.57 13.95
C GLN A 126 -3.74 10.92 12.77
N SER A 127 -4.76 11.60 12.23
CA SER A 127 -5.50 11.11 11.07
C SER A 127 -4.60 10.96 9.84
N CYS A 128 -3.76 11.96 9.54
CA CYS A 128 -2.78 11.88 8.45
C CYS A 128 -1.82 10.69 8.62
N ALA A 129 -1.34 10.43 9.83
CA ALA A 129 -0.45 9.30 10.10
C ALA A 129 -1.10 7.96 9.75
N GLU A 130 -2.37 7.78 10.09
CA GLU A 130 -3.14 6.57 9.77
C GLU A 130 -3.40 6.46 8.26
N LEU A 131 -3.82 7.55 7.63
CA LEU A 131 -4.11 7.59 6.19
C LEU A 131 -2.88 7.31 5.33
N PHE A 132 -1.75 7.96 5.63
CA PHE A 132 -0.50 7.70 4.91
C PHE A 132 0.03 6.29 5.13
N ALA A 133 -0.12 5.73 6.34
CA ALA A 133 0.23 4.34 6.60
C ALA A 133 -0.65 3.38 5.80
N ALA A 134 -1.95 3.66 5.70
CA ALA A 134 -2.86 2.86 4.88
C ALA A 134 -2.56 3.00 3.37
N VAL A 135 -2.19 4.18 2.89
CA VAL A 135 -1.72 4.37 1.51
C VAL A 135 -0.43 3.61 1.26
N ALA A 136 0.53 3.63 2.19
CA ALA A 136 1.74 2.81 2.10
C ALA A 136 1.40 1.32 2.00
N GLU A 137 0.23 0.91 2.53
CA GLU A 137 -0.23 -0.46 2.41
C GLU A 137 -0.55 -0.87 0.96
N ILE A 138 -1.03 0.08 0.15
CA ILE A 138 -1.65 -0.18 -1.15
C ILE A 138 -0.91 0.43 -2.34
N ASP A 139 -0.20 1.55 -2.19
CA ASP A 139 0.51 2.22 -3.26
C ASP A 139 1.96 1.73 -3.30
N ARG A 140 2.21 0.72 -4.13
CA ARG A 140 3.54 0.10 -4.28
C ARG A 140 4.59 1.09 -4.78
N TRP A 141 4.20 2.07 -5.62
CA TRP A 141 5.14 3.03 -6.20
C TRP A 141 5.55 4.11 -5.21
N ASN A 142 4.61 4.54 -4.37
CA ASN A 142 4.84 5.61 -3.42
C ASN A 142 4.99 5.12 -1.98
N HIS A 143 5.18 3.82 -1.77
CA HIS A 143 5.23 3.22 -0.45
C HIS A 143 6.21 3.90 0.50
N HIS A 144 7.46 4.11 0.08
CA HIS A 144 8.48 4.77 0.92
C HIS A 144 8.12 6.21 1.24
N LEU A 145 7.57 6.93 0.27
CA LEU A 145 7.16 8.32 0.46
C LEU A 145 5.92 8.43 1.37
N ALA A 146 4.98 7.49 1.24
CA ALA A 146 3.83 7.38 2.12
C ALA A 146 4.25 7.04 3.56
N LEU A 147 5.18 6.09 3.77
CA LEU A 147 5.75 5.81 5.10
C LEU A 147 6.46 7.04 5.68
N TYR A 148 7.21 7.78 4.87
CA TYR A 148 7.83 9.03 5.28
C TYR A 148 6.79 10.03 5.79
N TYR A 149 5.69 10.25 5.06
CA TYR A 149 4.64 11.16 5.49
C TYR A 149 3.87 10.67 6.71
N ALA A 150 3.66 9.36 6.83
CA ALA A 150 3.08 8.76 8.03
C ALA A 150 3.92 9.09 9.26
N GLU A 151 5.24 8.86 9.20
CA GLU A 151 6.13 9.13 10.32
C GLU A 151 6.30 10.62 10.61
N LYS A 152 6.36 11.46 9.57
CA LYS A 152 6.35 12.92 9.70
C LYS A 152 5.11 13.38 10.47
N SER A 153 3.94 12.84 10.15
CA SER A 153 2.68 13.18 10.81
C SER A 153 2.66 12.72 12.26
N ARG A 154 3.15 11.50 12.56
CA ARG A 154 3.30 11.04 13.96
C ARG A 154 4.22 11.94 14.78
N ARG A 155 5.33 12.38 14.19
CA ARG A 155 6.27 13.30 14.85
C ARG A 155 5.60 14.63 15.20
N ALA A 156 4.88 15.23 14.24
CA ALA A 156 4.15 16.46 14.47
C ALA A 156 3.10 16.32 15.59
N ALA A 157 2.36 15.21 15.63
CA ALA A 157 1.42 14.92 16.72
C ALA A 157 2.11 14.86 18.09
N ARG A 158 3.25 14.16 18.19
CA ARG A 158 4.04 14.08 19.43
C ARG A 158 4.58 15.44 19.89
N GLU A 159 5.01 16.28 18.96
CA GLU A 159 5.48 17.64 19.26
C GLU A 159 4.39 18.54 19.83
N ILE A 160 3.14 18.38 19.39
CA ILE A 160 2.00 19.13 19.95
C ILE A 160 1.69 18.62 21.36
N GLN A 161 1.60 17.30 21.54
CA GLN A 161 1.36 16.70 22.85
C GLN A 161 2.43 17.08 23.88
N GLY A 162 3.70 17.14 23.47
CA GLY A 162 4.80 17.54 24.35
C GLY A 162 4.82 19.02 24.73
N LYS A 163 4.04 19.88 24.06
CA LYS A 163 3.89 21.32 24.38
C LYS A 163 2.70 21.62 25.30
N GLU A 164 1.81 20.65 25.49
CA GLU A 164 0.64 20.75 26.39
C GLU A 164 0.96 20.30 27.83
N VAL A 165 2.23 19.97 28.13
CA VAL A 165 2.75 19.56 29.46
C VAL A 165 3.51 20.70 30.12
#